data_AF-A0A2N2PTR9-F1
#
_entry.id   AF-A0A2N2PTR9-F1
#
_cell.length_a   1.000
_cell.length_b   1.000
_cell.length_c   1.000
_cell.angle_alpha   90.00
_cell.angle_beta   90.00
_cell.angle_gamma   90.00
#
_symmetry.space_group_name_H-M   'P 1'
#
loop_
_entity.id
_entity.type
_entity.pdbx_description
1 polymer ?
#
loop_
_entity_poly.entity_id
_entity_poly.type
_entity_poly.pdbx_seq_one_letter_code
_entity_poly.pdbx_strand_id
1 'polypeptide(L)'
;MIQETFTAEDLMRDIYEAEAAQRWFEQKYSLLSETFYRLYEQGLLRDEDSAEIREYLEWAGWYEIYQDRRVRYDHAIQQRLNELVAPASLFDLHIHQLQVAA
;
A
#
# COMPACT_ATOMS: atom_id res chain seq x y z
N MET A 1 -24.30 -2.94 -5.57
CA MET A 1 -22.87 -2.68 -5.26
C MET A 1 -22.82 -1.36 -4.54
N ILE A 2 -22.36 -1.35 -3.30
CA ILE A 2 -22.07 -0.11 -2.57
C ILE A 2 -20.69 0.30 -3.09
N GLN A 3 -20.58 1.46 -3.74
CA GLN A 3 -19.27 1.99 -4.08
C GLN A 3 -18.65 2.50 -2.78
N GLU A 4 -17.63 1.82 -2.27
CA GLU A 4 -16.82 2.34 -1.17
C GLU A 4 -16.00 3.52 -1.69
N THR A 5 -16.44 4.74 -1.40
CA THR A 5 -15.65 5.95 -1.62
C THR A 5 -14.56 6.03 -0.57
N PHE A 6 -13.30 5.89 -0.98
CA PHE A 6 -12.13 6.15 -0.14
C PHE A 6 -11.64 7.58 -0.33
N THR A 7 -11.12 8.21 0.72
CA THR A 7 -10.37 9.46 0.59
C THR A 7 -8.88 9.20 0.45
N ALA A 8 -8.11 10.15 -0.09
CA ALA A 8 -6.65 10.03 -0.08
C ALA A 8 -6.07 9.99 1.35
N GLU A 9 -6.76 10.55 2.34
CA GLU A 9 -6.39 10.40 3.75
C GLU A 9 -6.59 8.96 4.25
N ASP A 10 -7.68 8.30 3.87
CA ASP A 10 -7.90 6.89 4.20
C ASP A 10 -6.83 6.00 3.56
N LEU A 11 -6.48 6.23 2.29
CA LEU A 11 -5.40 5.50 1.63
C LEU A 11 -4.05 5.74 2.32
N MET A 12 -3.78 6.97 2.76
CA MET A 12 -2.55 7.28 3.49
C MET A 12 -2.48 6.55 4.82
N ARG A 13 -3.61 6.44 5.55
CA ARG A 13 -3.69 5.64 6.78
C ARG A 13 -3.41 4.16 6.49
N ASP A 14 -4.07 3.58 5.48
CA ASP A 14 -3.88 2.18 5.10
C ASP A 14 -2.42 1.90 4.68
N ILE A 15 -1.78 2.83 3.97
CA ILE A 15 -0.36 2.75 3.60
C ILE A 15 0.51 2.66 4.85
N TYR A 16 0.30 3.52 5.85
CA TYR A 16 1.10 3.51 7.07
C TYR A 16 0.89 2.26 7.92
N GLU A 17 -0.34 1.75 7.98
CA GLU A 17 -0.65 0.48 8.65
C GLU A 17 0.08 -0.69 7.97
N ALA A 18 0.02 -0.76 6.63
CA ALA A 18 0.70 -1.80 5.87
C ALA A 18 2.24 -1.70 5.97
N GLU A 19 2.80 -0.48 5.94
CA GLU A 19 4.25 -0.25 6.14
C GLU A 19 4.71 -0.68 7.53
N ALA A 20 3.91 -0.42 8.58
CA ALA A 20 4.22 -0.83 9.94
C ALA A 20 4.23 -2.36 10.08
N ALA A 21 3.24 -3.04 9.48
CA ALA A 21 3.17 -4.49 9.46
C ALA A 21 4.36 -5.11 8.70
N GLN A 22 4.66 -4.62 7.50
CA GLN A 22 5.83 -5.03 6.72
C GLN A 22 7.12 -4.86 7.51
N ARG A 23 7.32 -3.71 8.16
CA ARG A 23 8.53 -3.43 8.95
C ARG A 23 8.74 -4.43 10.08
N TRP A 24 7.67 -4.95 10.68
CA TRP A 24 7.79 -6.01 11.68
C TRP A 24 8.41 -7.29 11.09
N PHE A 25 7.94 -7.73 9.92
CA PHE A 25 8.50 -8.89 9.22
C PHE A 25 9.94 -8.63 8.75
N GLU A 26 10.21 -7.45 8.18
CA GLU A 26 11.55 -7.09 7.71
C GLU A 26 12.59 -7.13 8.82
N GLN A 27 12.22 -6.67 10.02
CA GLN A 27 13.08 -6.77 11.20
C GLN A 27 13.25 -8.21 11.68
N LYS A 28 12.17 -9.00 11.70
CA LYS A 28 12.20 -10.41 12.12
C LYS A 28 13.11 -11.26 11.22
N TYR A 29 13.04 -11.06 9.90
CA TYR A 29 13.77 -11.87 8.92
C TYR A 29 15.02 -11.19 8.34
N SER A 30 15.29 -9.94 8.71
CA SER A 30 16.37 -9.12 8.14
C SER A 30 16.35 -9.10 6.61
N LEU A 31 15.15 -9.00 6.03
CA LEU A 31 14.89 -9.09 4.59
C LEU A 31 13.82 -8.07 4.21
N LEU A 32 14.08 -7.23 3.19
CA LEU A 32 13.10 -6.26 2.71
C LEU A 32 11.88 -6.94 2.10
N SER A 33 10.70 -6.33 2.27
CA SER A 33 9.42 -6.87 1.80
C SER A 33 9.39 -7.08 0.29
N GLU A 34 10.00 -6.19 -0.50
CA GLU A 34 10.13 -6.37 -1.95
C GLU A 34 10.90 -7.66 -2.31
N THR A 35 12.00 -7.95 -1.59
CA THR A 35 12.79 -9.15 -1.85
C THR A 35 12.08 -10.41 -1.39
N PHE A 36 11.46 -10.37 -0.21
CA PHE A 36 10.58 -11.43 0.27
C PHE A 36 9.48 -11.74 -0.76
N TYR A 37 8.76 -10.71 -1.21
CA TYR A 37 7.61 -10.87 -2.10
C TYR A 37 8.01 -11.47 -3.45
N ARG A 38 9.16 -11.07 -4.01
CA ARG A 38 9.72 -11.72 -5.22
C ARG A 38 9.98 -13.21 -5.03
N LEU A 39 10.50 -13.63 -3.88
CA LEU A 39 10.72 -15.04 -3.58
C LEU A 39 9.40 -15.80 -3.39
N TYR A 40 8.44 -15.16 -2.72
CA TYR A 40 7.10 -15.66 -2.51
C TYR A 40 6.37 -15.91 -3.83
N GLU A 41 6.32 -14.93 -4.72
CA GLU A 41 5.68 -15.04 -6.05
C GLU A 41 6.32 -16.10 -6.94
N GLN A 42 7.62 -16.34 -6.79
CA GLN A 42 8.35 -17.36 -7.56
C GLN A 42 8.21 -18.77 -6.98
N GLY A 43 7.56 -18.93 -5.82
CA GLY A 43 7.45 -20.23 -5.14
C GLY A 43 8.81 -20.76 -4.65
N LEU A 44 9.76 -19.87 -4.33
CA LEU A 44 11.11 -20.24 -3.87
C LEU A 44 11.22 -20.41 -2.35
N LEU A 45 10.15 -20.11 -1.62
CA LEU A 45 10.07 -20.30 -0.17
C LEU A 45 9.64 -21.73 0.16
N ARG A 46 10.11 -22.26 1.29
CA ARG A 46 9.73 -23.60 1.74
C ARG A 46 8.25 -23.60 2.17
N ASP A 47 7.55 -24.69 1.90
CA ASP A 47 6.11 -24.86 2.15
C ASP A 47 5.80 -26.07 3.05
N GLU A 48 6.78 -26.50 3.84
CA GLU A 48 6.67 -27.71 4.68
C GLU A 48 6.05 -27.40 6.05
N ASP A 49 6.30 -26.21 6.61
CA ASP A 49 5.76 -25.79 7.92
C ASP A 49 4.57 -24.86 7.75
N SER A 50 3.39 -25.33 8.20
CA SER A 50 2.15 -24.56 8.22
C SER A 50 2.22 -23.22 8.96
N ALA A 51 3.09 -23.08 9.97
CA ALA A 51 3.28 -21.83 10.68
C ALA A 51 4.05 -20.82 9.83
N GLU A 52 5.13 -21.24 9.17
CA GLU A 52 5.91 -20.39 8.26
C GLU A 52 5.05 -19.96 7.05
N ILE A 53 4.28 -20.87 6.47
CA ILE A 53 3.38 -20.57 5.35
C ILE A 53 2.37 -19.48 5.73
N ARG A 54 1.80 -19.53 6.94
CA ARG A 54 0.87 -18.51 7.42
C ARG A 54 1.52 -17.15 7.51
N GLU A 55 2.75 -17.08 8.03
CA GLU A 55 3.49 -15.83 8.13
C GLU A 55 3.84 -15.27 6.75
N TYR A 56 4.20 -16.12 5.79
CA TYR A 56 4.43 -15.69 4.41
C TYR A 56 3.17 -15.14 3.76
N LEU A 57 2.03 -15.80 3.96
CA LEU A 57 0.73 -15.31 3.46
C LEU A 57 0.37 -13.95 4.07
N GLU A 58 0.59 -13.78 5.37
CA GLU A 58 0.32 -12.51 6.05
C GLU A 58 1.24 -11.40 5.54
N TRP A 59 2.55 -11.65 5.43
CA TRP A 59 3.50 -10.67 4.93
C TRP A 59 3.21 -10.29 3.47
N ALA A 60 2.91 -11.27 2.62
CA ALA A 60 2.54 -11.03 1.22
C ALA A 60 1.28 -10.16 1.14
N GLY A 61 0.25 -10.47 1.93
CA GLY A 61 -0.97 -9.67 1.98
C GLY A 61 -0.73 -8.22 2.37
N TRP A 62 0.10 -7.96 3.39
CA TRP A 62 0.47 -6.58 3.76
C TRP A 62 1.25 -5.84 2.67
N TYR A 63 2.09 -6.55 1.92
CA TYR A 63 2.82 -5.97 0.80
C TYR A 63 1.89 -5.63 -0.37
N GLU A 64 0.96 -6.52 -0.71
CA GLU A 64 -0.05 -6.29 -1.76
C GLU A 64 -0.98 -5.12 -1.42
N ILE A 65 -1.46 -5.04 -0.18
CA ILE A 65 -2.27 -3.91 0.31
C ILE A 65 -1.49 -2.61 0.13
N TYR A 66 -0.24 -2.57 0.58
CA TYR A 66 0.60 -1.38 0.41
C TYR A 66 0.73 -0.96 -1.06
N GLN A 67 1.02 -1.90 -1.96
CA GLN A 67 1.16 -1.62 -3.39
C GLN A 67 -0.13 -1.06 -4.00
N ASP A 68 -1.27 -1.72 -3.75
CA ASP A 68 -2.57 -1.26 -4.25
C ASP A 68 -2.92 0.14 -3.73
N ARG A 69 -2.81 0.36 -2.42
CA ARG A 69 -3.15 1.65 -1.80
C ARG A 69 -2.23 2.76 -2.29
N ARG A 70 -0.94 2.46 -2.49
CA ARG A 70 0.02 3.43 -3.02
C ARG A 70 -0.30 3.83 -4.45
N VAL A 71 -0.62 2.87 -5.32
CA VAL A 71 -1.02 3.15 -6.71
C VAL A 71 -2.27 4.01 -6.77
N ARG A 72 -3.29 3.69 -5.95
CA ARG A 72 -4.53 4.48 -5.86
C ARG A 72 -4.28 5.90 -5.36
N TYR A 73 -3.45 6.05 -4.32
CA TYR A 73 -3.09 7.35 -3.79
C TYR A 73 -2.36 8.19 -4.85
N ASP A 74 -1.32 7.63 -5.47
CA ASP A 74 -0.53 8.32 -6.49
C ASP A 74 -1.39 8.74 -7.70
N HIS A 75 -2.35 7.91 -8.10
CA HIS A 75 -3.32 8.26 -9.14
C HIS A 75 -4.21 9.45 -8.73
N ALA A 76 -4.77 9.43 -7.52
CA ALA A 76 -5.60 10.52 -7.02
C ALA A 76 -4.81 11.84 -6.92
N ILE A 77 -3.57 11.79 -6.46
CA ILE A 77 -2.67 12.94 -6.44
C ILE A 77 -2.41 13.44 -7.86
N GLN A 78 -2.07 12.55 -8.79
CA GLN A 78 -1.77 12.94 -10.17
C GLN A 78 -2.97 13.60 -10.86
N GLN A 79 -4.18 13.08 -10.65
CA GLN A 79 -5.41 13.71 -11.13
C GLN A 79 -5.54 15.13 -10.57
N ARG A 80 -5.33 15.31 -9.26
CA ARG A 80 -5.43 16.63 -8.64
C ARG A 80 -4.37 17.59 -9.16
N LEU A 81 -3.12 17.14 -9.31
CA LEU A 81 -2.03 17.96 -9.82
C LEU A 81 -2.29 18.45 -11.25
N ASN A 82 -2.94 17.65 -12.09
CA ASN A 82 -3.29 18.03 -13.46
C ASN A 82 -4.37 19.13 -13.54
N GLU A 83 -5.18 19.28 -12.49
CA GLU A 83 -6.22 20.32 -12.38
C GLU A 83 -5.69 21.64 -11.80
N LEU A 84 -4.48 21.63 -11.23
CA LEU A 84 -3.92 22.83 -10.62
C LEU A 84 -3.57 23.87 -11.69
N VAL A 85 -4.04 25.09 -11.47
CA VAL A 85 -3.61 26.26 -12.23
C VAL A 85 -2.52 26.97 -11.45
N ALA A 86 -1.39 27.24 -12.10
CA ALA A 86 -0.27 27.92 -11.46
C ALA A 86 -0.54 29.44 -11.31
N PRO A 87 -0.04 30.07 -10.22
CA PRO A 87 0.57 29.43 -9.06
C PRO A 87 -0.49 28.85 -8.10
N ALA A 88 -0.21 27.66 -7.56
CA ALA A 88 -1.05 26.99 -6.56
C ALA A 88 -0.30 26.80 -5.23
N SER A 89 -1.02 26.81 -4.12
CA SER A 89 -0.54 26.52 -2.76
C SER A 89 -0.93 25.12 -2.30
N LEU A 90 -0.30 24.60 -1.23
CA LEU A 90 -0.68 23.32 -0.63
C LEU A 90 -2.14 23.28 -0.16
N PHE A 91 -2.71 24.42 0.22
CA PHE A 91 -4.13 24.51 0.57
C PHE A 91 -5.03 24.29 -0.65
N ASP A 92 -4.62 24.77 -1.83
CA ASP A 92 -5.40 24.61 -3.07
C ASP A 92 -5.51 23.14 -3.49
N LEU A 93 -4.57 22.29 -3.08
CA LEU A 93 -4.56 20.87 -3.42
C LEU A 93 -5.72 20.11 -2.76
N HIS A 94 -6.19 20.49 -1.57
CA HIS A 94 -7.25 19.79 -0.82
C HIS A 94 -7.08 18.26 -0.76
N ILE A 95 -5.83 17.76 -0.65
CA ILE A 95 -5.48 16.33 -0.80
C ILE A 95 -6.32 15.42 0.09
N HIS A 96 -6.52 15.81 1.35
CA HIS A 96 -7.28 15.03 2.33
C HIS A 96 -8.73 14.73 1.91
N GLN A 97 -9.33 15.55 1.05
CA GLN A 97 -10.71 15.42 0.60
C GLN A 97 -10.85 14.74 -0.78
N LEU A 98 -9.72 14.36 -1.41
CA LEU A 98 -9.76 13.73 -2.73
C LEU A 98 -10.44 12.37 -2.64
N GLN A 99 -11.55 12.25 -3.35
CA GLN A 99 -12.27 10.99 -3.48
C GLN A 99 -11.55 10.10 -4.50
N VAL A 100 -11.34 8.85 -4.11
CA VAL A 100 -10.75 7.82 -4.94
C VAL A 100 -11.83 6.82 -5.31
N ALA A 101 -11.94 6.52 -6.60
CA ALA A 101 -12.86 5.51 -7.08
C ALA A 101 -12.40 4.10 -6.61
N ALA A 102 -13.38 3.27 -6.25
CA ALA A 102 -13.17 1.88 -5.84
C ALA A 102 -12.64 1.00 -6.99
#